data_AF-A0A166ZZ12-F1
#
_entry.id   AF-A0A166ZZ12-F1
#
_cell.length_a   1.000
_cell.length_b   1.000
_cell.length_c   1.000
_cell.angle_alpha   90.00
_cell.angle_beta   90.00
_cell.angle_gamma   90.00
#
_symmetry.space_group_name_H-M   'P 1'
#
loop_
_entity.id
_entity.type
_entity.pdbx_description
1 polymer ?
#
loop_
_entity_poly.entity_id
_entity_poly.type
_entity_poly.pdbx_seq_one_letter_code
_entity_poly.pdbx_strand_id
1 'polypeptide(L)'
;MDPRAVEASFEFNPATVARLRSQWLALMETSLWGDLKTSKIGTLPRLRKRWLELGENLASLTRDRRWIPQPRERVKGAMAASLNLRDSLLHVERSLQVLDGGEDFAAFEKDVLQFRQELLQFMEHHEKAWGDLLETQYDQPEE
;
A
#
# COMPACT_ATOMS: atom_id res chain seq x y z
N MET A 1 25.01 3.24 9.04
CA MET A 1 23.99 3.48 7.98
C MET A 1 24.13 4.92 7.48
N ASP A 2 24.37 5.09 6.18
CA ASP A 2 24.57 6.41 5.55
C ASP A 2 23.26 7.22 5.48
N PRO A 3 23.21 8.43 6.08
CA PRO A 3 22.03 9.30 6.01
C PRO A 3 21.59 9.69 4.60
N ARG A 4 22.52 9.81 3.63
CA ARG A 4 22.18 10.16 2.25
C ARG A 4 21.47 9.02 1.53
N ALA A 5 21.98 7.80 1.71
CA ALA A 5 21.34 6.60 1.19
C ALA A 5 19.94 6.39 1.80
N VAL A 6 19.77 6.72 3.09
CA VAL A 6 18.45 6.69 3.73
C VAL A 6 17.51 7.72 3.09
N GLU A 7 17.92 8.98 2.92
CA GLU A 7 17.09 10.00 2.27
C GLU A 7 16.66 9.58 0.86
N ALA A 8 17.60 9.09 0.05
CA ALA A 8 17.32 8.60 -1.31
C ALA A 8 16.30 7.44 -1.31
N SER A 9 16.32 6.56 -0.31
CA SER A 9 15.35 5.45 -0.20
C SER A 9 13.91 5.91 0.07
N PHE A 10 13.71 7.17 0.48
CA PHE A 10 12.41 7.81 0.69
C PHE A 10 11.97 8.71 -0.46
N GLU A 11 12.74 8.81 -1.55
CA GLU A 11 12.36 9.56 -2.74
C GLU A 11 11.30 8.81 -3.56
N PHE A 12 10.06 8.85 -3.07
CA PHE A 12 8.91 8.31 -3.80
C PHE A 12 8.67 9.10 -5.09
N ASN A 13 8.54 8.41 -6.22
CA ASN A 13 8.17 9.06 -7.47
C ASN A 13 6.76 9.68 -7.34
N PRO A 14 6.62 11.01 -7.41
CA PRO A 14 5.35 11.68 -7.16
C PRO A 14 4.27 11.32 -8.19
N ALA A 15 4.66 11.02 -9.44
CA ALA A 15 3.73 10.58 -10.47
C ALA A 15 3.17 9.19 -10.16
N THR A 16 4.01 8.27 -9.67
CA THR A 16 3.56 6.94 -9.24
C THR A 16 2.62 7.03 -8.05
N VAL A 17 2.94 7.84 -7.03
CA VAL A 17 2.07 8.03 -5.87
C VAL A 17 0.73 8.65 -6.27
N ALA A 18 0.74 9.67 -7.13
CA ALA A 18 -0.48 10.28 -7.64
C ALA A 18 -1.34 9.29 -8.45
N ARG A 19 -0.70 8.43 -9.25
CA ARG A 19 -1.39 7.38 -10.02
C ARG A 19 -2.05 6.35 -9.12
N LEU A 20 -1.31 5.80 -8.15
CA LEU A 20 -1.86 4.85 -7.17
C LEU A 20 -3.03 5.46 -6.38
N ARG A 21 -2.90 6.71 -5.96
CA ARG A 21 -3.98 7.43 -5.29
C ARG A 21 -5.22 7.60 -6.19
N SER A 22 -5.02 7.91 -7.47
CA SER A 22 -6.12 8.08 -8.43
C SER A 22 -6.84 6.76 -8.70
N GLN A 23 -6.10 5.67 -8.88
CA GLN A 23 -6.66 4.33 -9.01
C GLN A 23 -7.45 3.92 -7.76
N TRP A 24 -6.89 4.14 -6.57
CA TRP A 24 -7.59 3.89 -5.31
C TRP A 24 -8.90 4.69 -5.18
N LEU A 25 -8.89 5.98 -5.56
CA LEU A 25 -10.11 6.81 -5.55
C LEU A 25 -11.17 6.27 -6.50
N ALA A 26 -10.79 5.84 -7.70
CA ALA A 26 -11.72 5.25 -8.66
C ALA A 26 -12.33 3.94 -8.12
N LEU A 27 -11.50 3.07 -7.53
CA LEU A 27 -11.97 1.84 -6.89
C LEU A 27 -12.92 2.11 -5.71
N MET A 28 -12.62 3.14 -4.91
CA MET A 28 -13.52 3.61 -3.86
C MET A 28 -14.86 4.07 -4.44
N GLU A 29 -14.85 4.85 -5.51
CA GLU A 29 -16.04 5.37 -6.17
C GLU A 29 -16.92 4.22 -6.68
N THR A 30 -16.35 3.26 -7.41
CA THR A 30 -17.08 2.06 -7.87
C THR A 30 -17.60 1.24 -6.69
N SER A 31 -16.84 1.10 -5.59
CA SER A 31 -17.32 0.37 -4.41
C SER A 31 -18.51 1.03 -3.71
N LEU A 32 -18.66 2.35 -3.87
CA LEU A 32 -19.74 3.14 -3.25
C LEU A 32 -20.98 3.22 -4.15
N TRP A 33 -20.76 3.49 -5.44
CA TRP A 33 -21.81 3.88 -6.39
C TRP A 33 -22.03 2.89 -7.53
N GLY A 34 -21.07 2.00 -7.80
CA GLY A 34 -21.21 0.98 -8.83
C GLY A 34 -22.19 -0.12 -8.47
N ASP A 35 -22.74 -0.78 -9.48
CA ASP A 35 -23.54 -1.99 -9.32
C ASP A 35 -22.61 -3.18 -9.05
N LEU A 36 -22.37 -3.44 -7.76
CA LEU A 36 -21.67 -4.61 -7.25
C LEU A 36 -22.63 -5.45 -6.41
N LYS A 37 -22.67 -6.75 -6.66
CA LYS A 37 -23.58 -7.71 -6.01
C LYS A 37 -22.81 -8.66 -5.11
N THR A 38 -23.51 -9.06 -4.05
CA THR A 38 -23.05 -10.04 -3.08
C THR A 38 -24.26 -10.70 -2.43
N SER A 39 -24.22 -12.02 -2.33
CA SER A 39 -25.18 -12.85 -1.61
C SER A 39 -25.08 -12.73 -0.09
N LYS A 40 -24.03 -12.08 0.44
CA LYS A 40 -23.79 -11.93 1.88
C LYS A 40 -24.08 -10.52 2.36
N ILE A 41 -25.05 -10.40 3.27
CA ILE A 41 -25.42 -9.12 3.91
C ILE A 41 -24.19 -8.49 4.60
N GLY A 42 -24.05 -7.17 4.43
CA GLY A 42 -22.99 -6.39 5.09
C GLY A 42 -21.59 -6.54 4.48
N THR A 43 -21.44 -7.26 3.37
CA THR A 43 -20.18 -7.37 2.64
C THR A 43 -19.71 -6.03 2.06
N LEU A 44 -20.57 -5.31 1.32
CA LEU A 44 -20.19 -4.03 0.70
C LEU A 44 -19.77 -2.96 1.72
N PRO A 45 -20.51 -2.73 2.84
CA PRO A 45 -20.05 -1.81 3.89
C PRO A 45 -18.67 -2.19 4.47
N ARG A 46 -18.41 -3.48 4.68
CA ARG A 46 -17.11 -3.95 5.17
C ARG A 46 -16.00 -3.74 4.14
N LEU A 47 -16.26 -4.03 2.87
CA LEU A 47 -15.32 -3.81 1.77
C LEU A 47 -14.92 -2.32 1.68
N ARG A 48 -15.89 -1.40 1.74
CA ARG A 48 -15.64 0.04 1.76
C ARG A 48 -14.74 0.47 2.92
N LYS A 49 -14.98 -0.07 4.12
CA LYS A 49 -14.11 0.16 5.28
C LYS A 49 -12.68 -0.32 5.01
N ARG A 50 -12.51 -1.51 4.41
CA ARG A 50 -11.17 -2.04 4.08
C ARG A 50 -10.45 -1.20 3.03
N TRP A 51 -11.17 -0.69 2.02
CA TRP A 51 -10.58 0.24 1.07
C TRP A 51 -10.15 1.57 1.70
N LEU A 52 -10.91 2.10 2.66
CA LEU A 52 -10.49 3.29 3.42
C LEU A 52 -9.21 3.03 4.21
N GLU A 53 -9.14 1.94 4.96
CA GLU A 53 -7.94 1.51 5.70
C GLU A 53 -6.73 1.37 4.78
N LEU A 54 -6.91 0.79 3.58
CA LEU A 54 -5.85 0.67 2.58
C LEU A 54 -5.33 2.04 2.11
N GLY A 55 -6.22 2.98 1.83
CA GLY A 55 -5.86 4.34 1.41
C GLY A 55 -5.11 5.10 2.50
N GLU A 56 -5.54 4.95 3.76
CA GLU A 56 -4.84 5.52 4.92
C GLU A 56 -3.43 4.94 5.08
N ASN A 57 -3.27 3.63 4.89
CA ASN A 57 -1.96 2.97 4.95
C ASN A 57 -1.05 3.38 3.79
N LEU A 58 -1.58 3.59 2.58
CA LEU A 58 -0.82 4.11 1.45
C LEU A 58 -0.32 5.55 1.73
N ALA A 59 -1.17 6.40 2.29
CA ALA A 59 -0.78 7.74 2.72
C ALA A 59 0.25 7.71 3.86
N SER A 60 0.14 6.75 4.78
CA SER A 60 1.10 6.54 5.87
C SER A 60 2.47 6.09 5.35
N LEU A 61 2.51 5.15 4.39
CA LEU A 61 3.75 4.67 3.77
C LEU A 61 4.54 5.82 3.14
N THR A 62 3.85 6.69 2.40
CA THR A 62 4.46 7.80 1.64
C THR A 62 4.69 9.08 2.46
N ARG A 63 4.35 9.08 3.76
CA ARG A 63 4.51 10.25 4.63
C ARG A 63 5.98 10.60 4.86
N ASP A 64 6.26 11.90 4.97
CA ASP A 64 7.56 12.42 5.37
C ASP A 64 8.00 11.88 6.75
N ARG A 65 9.21 11.33 6.82
CA ARG A 65 9.83 10.75 8.02
C ARG A 65 11.09 11.48 8.46
N ARG A 66 11.43 12.62 7.84
CA ARG A 66 12.62 13.42 8.19
C ARG A 66 12.62 13.94 9.63
N TRP A 67 11.44 14.02 10.26
CA TRP A 67 11.29 14.42 11.66
C TRP A 67 11.88 13.41 12.65
N ILE A 68 12.03 12.13 12.29
CA ILE A 68 12.64 11.11 13.15
C ILE A 68 14.17 11.30 13.10
N PRO A 69 14.89 11.58 14.19
CA PRO A 69 16.33 11.90 14.09
C PRO A 69 17.21 10.71 13.69
N GLN A 70 16.85 9.50 14.11
CA GLN A 70 17.66 8.30 13.91
C GLN A 70 17.36 7.62 12.57
N PRO A 71 18.33 7.46 11.64
CA PRO A 71 18.09 6.88 10.32
C PRO A 71 17.54 5.45 10.36
N ARG A 72 18.03 4.60 11.27
CA ARG A 72 17.52 3.22 11.47
C ARG A 72 16.03 3.22 11.81
N GLU A 73 15.60 4.10 12.70
CA GLU A 73 14.21 4.18 13.14
C GLU A 73 13.28 4.74 12.04
N ARG A 74 13.79 5.61 11.16
CA ARG A 74 13.05 6.00 9.93
C ARG A 74 12.76 4.78 9.07
N VAL A 75 13.78 3.99 8.76
CA VAL A 75 13.67 2.81 7.89
C VAL A 75 12.76 1.75 8.52
N LYS A 76 12.92 1.46 9.81
CA LYS A 76 12.00 0.55 10.53
C LYS A 76 10.55 1.03 10.50
N GLY A 77 10.32 2.34 10.73
CA GLY A 77 8.98 2.91 10.67
C GLY A 77 8.36 2.87 9.26
N ALA A 78 9.18 2.91 8.21
CA ALA A 78 8.74 2.73 6.83
C ALA A 78 8.37 1.27 6.54
N MET A 79 9.23 0.33 6.94
CA MET A 79 8.98 -1.11 6.85
C MET A 79 7.69 -1.49 7.58
N ALA A 80 7.47 -0.98 8.79
CA ALA A 80 6.24 -1.21 9.53
C ALA A 80 4.99 -0.67 8.79
N ALA A 81 5.08 0.51 8.18
CA ALA A 81 3.99 1.04 7.37
C ALA A 81 3.74 0.20 6.10
N SER A 82 4.79 -0.34 5.49
CA SER A 82 4.69 -1.24 4.33
C SER A 82 3.99 -2.55 4.68
N LEU A 83 4.33 -3.14 5.84
CA LEU A 83 3.66 -4.33 6.35
C LEU A 83 2.16 -4.07 6.60
N ASN A 84 1.82 -2.96 7.26
CA ASN A 84 0.41 -2.59 7.47
C ASN A 84 -0.34 -2.42 6.16
N LEU A 85 0.29 -1.82 5.15
CA LEU A 85 -0.30 -1.66 3.82
C LEU A 85 -0.56 -3.02 3.16
N ARG A 86 0.43 -3.94 3.22
CA ARG A 86 0.31 -5.31 2.70
C ARG A 86 -0.82 -6.09 3.39
N ASP A 87 -0.91 -6.00 4.71
CA ASP A 87 -1.98 -6.65 5.48
C ASP A 87 -3.36 -6.09 5.13
N SER A 88 -3.49 -4.76 4.98
CA SER A 88 -4.75 -4.16 4.54
C SER A 88 -5.13 -4.56 3.11
N LEU A 89 -4.16 -4.73 2.21
CA LEU A 89 -4.41 -5.24 0.85
C LEU A 89 -4.94 -6.67 0.89
N LEU A 90 -4.32 -7.55 1.68
CA LEU A 90 -4.81 -8.93 1.87
C LEU A 90 -6.24 -8.96 2.43
N HIS A 91 -6.60 -8.04 3.32
CA HIS A 91 -7.98 -7.92 3.82
C HIS A 91 -8.97 -7.46 2.75
N VAL A 92 -8.56 -6.54 1.87
CA VAL A 92 -9.36 -6.14 0.71
C VAL A 92 -9.57 -7.33 -0.22
N GLU A 93 -8.51 -8.04 -0.60
CA GLU A 93 -8.57 -9.22 -1.49
C GLU A 93 -9.53 -10.28 -0.96
N ARG A 94 -9.43 -10.63 0.34
CA ARG A 94 -10.37 -11.56 0.98
C ARG A 94 -11.81 -11.07 0.96
N SER A 95 -12.02 -9.76 1.06
CA SER A 95 -13.36 -9.15 1.03
C SER A 95 -13.93 -9.09 -0.39
N LEU A 96 -13.08 -9.12 -1.43
CA LEU A 96 -13.51 -9.14 -2.82
C LEU A 96 -13.98 -10.53 -3.27
N GLN A 97 -13.43 -11.60 -2.68
CA GLN A 97 -13.82 -12.99 -2.99
C GLN A 97 -15.29 -13.33 -2.74
N VAL A 98 -16.03 -12.46 -2.04
CA VAL A 98 -17.45 -12.63 -1.72
C VAL A 98 -18.38 -11.76 -2.57
N LEU A 99 -17.83 -11.00 -3.53
CA LEU A 99 -18.60 -10.37 -4.59
C LEU A 99 -18.96 -11.44 -5.64
N ASP A 100 -20.19 -11.42 -6.13
CA ASP A 100 -20.72 -12.46 -7.03
C ASP A 100 -21.37 -11.91 -8.31
N GLY A 101 -21.23 -10.61 -8.58
CA GLY A 101 -21.62 -10.03 -9.86
C GLY A 101 -21.97 -8.55 -9.76
N GLY A 102 -22.87 -8.12 -10.64
CA GLY A 102 -23.21 -6.71 -10.86
C GLY A 102 -22.71 -6.21 -12.21
N GLU A 103 -23.35 -5.20 -12.78
CA GLU A 103 -23.01 -4.67 -14.12
C GLU A 103 -21.56 -4.17 -14.18
N ASP A 104 -21.07 -3.56 -13.10
CA ASP A 104 -19.73 -3.00 -13.02
C ASP A 104 -18.64 -4.00 -12.57
N PHE A 105 -19.03 -5.23 -12.20
CA PHE A 105 -18.14 -6.16 -11.53
C PHE A 105 -16.90 -6.53 -12.34
N ALA A 106 -17.06 -6.83 -13.64
CA ALA A 106 -15.94 -7.24 -14.49
C ALA A 106 -14.91 -6.12 -14.70
N ALA A 107 -15.38 -4.86 -14.85
CA ALA A 107 -14.50 -3.71 -14.95
C ALA A 107 -13.78 -3.46 -13.61
N PHE A 108 -14.54 -3.50 -12.51
CA PHE A 108 -14.01 -3.34 -11.16
C PHE A 108 -12.93 -4.37 -10.83
N GLU A 109 -13.15 -5.66 -11.15
CA GLU A 109 -12.17 -6.72 -10.90
C GLU A 109 -10.86 -6.47 -11.66
N LYS A 110 -10.95 -6.05 -12.93
CA LYS A 110 -9.78 -5.70 -13.74
C LYS A 110 -9.01 -4.53 -13.11
N ASP A 111 -9.71 -3.49 -12.69
CA ASP A 111 -9.10 -2.30 -12.10
C ASP A 111 -8.43 -2.62 -10.75
N VAL A 112 -9.03 -3.51 -9.95
CA VAL A 112 -8.41 -4.01 -8.72
C VAL A 112 -7.11 -4.76 -9.02
N LEU A 113 -7.11 -5.67 -10.00
CA LEU A 113 -5.93 -6.45 -10.35
C LEU A 113 -4.78 -5.55 -10.82
N GLN A 114 -5.09 -4.54 -11.63
CA GLN A 114 -4.12 -3.55 -12.06
C GLN A 114 -3.56 -2.77 -10.87
N PHE A 115 -4.43 -2.21 -10.03
CA PHE A 115 -4.01 -1.46 -8.85
C PHE A 115 -3.15 -2.30 -7.91
N ARG A 116 -3.55 -3.55 -7.65
CA ARG A 116 -2.80 -4.52 -6.84
C ARG A 116 -1.39 -4.72 -7.40
N GLN A 117 -1.27 -5.00 -8.70
CA GLN A 117 0.02 -5.23 -9.33
C GLN A 117 0.93 -4.01 -9.18
N GLU A 118 0.42 -2.82 -9.50
CA GLU A 118 1.19 -1.59 -9.42
C GLU A 118 1.61 -1.25 -7.98
N LEU A 119 0.70 -1.47 -7.02
CA LEU A 119 0.97 -1.24 -5.61
C LEU A 119 2.09 -2.18 -5.09
N LEU A 120 2.02 -3.47 -5.41
CA LEU A 120 3.03 -4.44 -4.99
C LEU A 120 4.40 -4.13 -5.59
N GLN A 121 4.47 -3.79 -6.88
CA GLN A 121 5.72 -3.38 -7.52
C GLN A 121 6.32 -2.12 -6.85
N PHE A 122 5.48 -1.15 -6.53
CA PHE A 122 5.91 0.05 -5.81
C PHE A 122 6.46 -0.28 -4.44
N MET A 123 5.78 -1.13 -3.66
CA MET A 123 6.22 -1.53 -2.32
C MET A 123 7.53 -2.32 -2.38
N GLU A 124 7.62 -3.33 -3.25
CA GLU A 124 8.80 -4.20 -3.37
C GLU A 124 10.08 -3.42 -3.72
N HIS A 125 9.96 -2.39 -4.56
CA HIS A 125 11.08 -1.51 -4.89
C HIS A 125 11.68 -0.84 -3.64
N HIS A 126 10.84 -0.25 -2.80
CA HIS A 126 11.28 0.45 -1.59
C HIS A 126 11.65 -0.52 -0.46
N GLU A 127 10.90 -1.61 -0.29
CA GLU A 127 11.19 -2.66 0.70
C GLU A 127 12.59 -3.25 0.48
N LYS A 128 12.99 -3.48 -0.77
CA LYS A 128 14.34 -3.93 -1.10
C LYS A 128 15.40 -2.92 -0.64
N ALA A 129 15.25 -1.65 -0.99
CA ALA A 129 16.20 -0.60 -0.61
C ALA A 129 16.31 -0.46 0.92
N TRP A 130 15.19 -0.56 1.64
CA TRP A 130 15.16 -0.53 3.09
C TRP A 130 15.79 -1.77 3.73
N GLY A 131 15.57 -2.95 3.16
CA GLY A 131 16.24 -4.20 3.56
C GLY A 131 17.75 -4.08 3.44
N ASP A 132 18.25 -3.72 2.27
CA ASP A 132 19.69 -3.52 1.99
C ASP A 132 20.30 -2.53 3.01
N LEU A 133 19.63 -1.41 3.28
CA LEU A 133 20.08 -0.42 4.26
C LEU A 133 20.17 -0.98 5.68
N LEU A 134 19.20 -1.79 6.12
CA LEU A 134 19.22 -2.41 7.45
C LEU A 134 20.32 -3.46 7.57
N GLU A 135 20.61 -4.19 6.50
CA GLU A 135 21.67 -5.20 6.44
C GLU A 135 23.08 -4.59 6.55
N THR A 136 23.32 -3.40 5.95
CA THR A 136 24.62 -2.70 6.06
C THR A 136 25.07 -2.39 7.50
N GLN A 137 24.19 -2.53 8.48
CA GLN A 137 24.51 -2.35 9.90
C GLN A 137 25.14 -3.59 10.55
N TYR A 138 24.94 -4.77 9.96
CA TYR A 138 25.50 -6.03 10.45
C TYR A 138 26.86 -6.35 9.81
N ASP A 139 27.20 -5.68 8.70
CA ASP A 139 28.49 -5.79 8.02
C ASP A 139 29.59 -4.90 8.62
N GLN A 140 29.28 -4.09 9.64
CA GLN A 140 30.30 -3.34 10.37
C GLN A 140 30.90 -4.26 11.46
N PRO A 141 32.20 -4.60 11.40
CA PRO A 141 32.82 -5.40 12.43
C PRO A 141 32.69 -4.70 13.79
N GLU A 142 32.33 -5.48 14.83
CA GLU A 142 32.44 -5.04 16.22
C GLU A 142 33.89 -4.59 16.48
N GLU A 143 34.10 -3.29 16.69
CA GLU A 143 35.35 -2.75 17.24
C GLU A 143 35.44 -3.02 18.75
#